data_AF-A0A924L763-F1
#
_entry.id   AF-A0A924L763-F1
#
_cell.length_a   1.000
_cell.length_b   1.000
_cell.length_c   1.000
_cell.angle_alpha   90.00
_cell.angle_beta   90.00
_cell.angle_gamma   90.00
#
_symmetry.space_group_name_H-M   'P 1'
#
loop_
_entity.id
_entity.type
_entity.pdbx_description
1 polymer ?
#
loop_
_entity_poly.entity_id
_entity_poly.type
_entity_poly.pdbx_seq_one_letter_code
_entity_poly.pdbx_strand_id
1 'polypeptide(L)'
;MLTRRDAAQRLNIPLEMATRHGLPTKLTEAQLGEIEGSPPPWLVQSRANRTGKKLVWVDLVCNVCGFAEKARPKKWWPTFTYVSCDSHQHSDLPRPLRGNHREEILGIGSRFVGWVDAPLD
;
A
#
# COMPACT_ATOMS: atom_id res chain seq x y z
N MET A 1 -13.88 -13.44 9.80
CA MET A 1 -14.50 -12.09 9.74
C MET A 1 -13.48 -11.12 9.22
N LEU A 2 -13.87 -10.25 8.29
CA LEU A 2 -13.05 -9.20 7.73
C LEU A 2 -13.30 -7.89 8.47
N THR A 3 -12.27 -7.06 8.58
CA THR A 3 -12.42 -5.68 9.06
C THR A 3 -12.85 -4.76 7.91
N ARG A 4 -13.34 -3.56 8.25
CA ARG A 4 -13.56 -2.48 7.26
C ARG A 4 -12.32 -2.18 6.44
N ARG A 5 -11.12 -2.28 7.04
CA ARG A 5 -9.86 -2.03 6.35
C ARG A 5 -9.61 -3.09 5.29
N ASP A 6 -9.84 -4.36 5.62
CA ASP A 6 -9.68 -5.48 4.67
C ASP A 6 -10.65 -5.33 3.49
N ALA A 7 -11.91 -4.98 3.77
CA ALA A 7 -12.90 -4.69 2.75
C ALA A 7 -12.50 -3.47 1.88
N ALA A 8 -11.97 -2.39 2.47
CA ALA A 8 -11.51 -1.23 1.72
C ALA A 8 -10.32 -1.56 0.80
N GLN A 9 -9.38 -2.39 1.27
CA GLN A 9 -8.26 -2.89 0.47
C GLN A 9 -8.76 -3.72 -0.70
N ARG A 10 -9.68 -4.65 -0.45
CA ARG A 10 -10.23 -5.56 -1.45
C ARG A 10 -11.09 -4.86 -2.50
N LEU A 11 -11.94 -3.92 -2.09
CA LEU A 11 -12.71 -3.07 -3.01
C LEU A 11 -11.84 -2.01 -3.71
N ASN A 12 -10.57 -1.89 -3.32
CA ASN A 12 -9.60 -0.92 -3.80
C ASN A 12 -10.15 0.52 -3.70
N ILE A 13 -10.60 0.88 -2.50
CA ILE A 13 -11.11 2.21 -2.12
C ILE A 13 -10.39 2.73 -0.87
N PRO A 14 -10.34 4.06 -0.65
CA PRO A 14 -9.81 4.61 0.59
C PRO A 14 -10.67 4.23 1.81
N LEU A 15 -10.05 4.12 2.99
CA LEU A 15 -10.78 3.82 4.24
C LEU A 15 -11.81 4.92 4.58
N GLU A 16 -11.53 6.15 4.19
CA GLU A 16 -12.43 7.29 4.36
C GLU A 16 -13.71 7.11 3.52
N MET A 17 -13.58 6.57 2.29
CA MET A 17 -14.74 6.23 1.46
C MET A 17 -15.54 5.08 2.05
N ALA A 18 -14.87 4.01 2.51
CA ALA A 18 -15.54 2.90 3.18
C ALA A 18 -16.36 3.38 4.39
N THR A 19 -15.81 4.32 5.15
CA THR A 19 -16.48 4.90 6.32
C THR A 19 -17.65 5.80 5.92
N ARG A 20 -17.44 6.71 4.96
CA ARG A 20 -18.45 7.65 4.47
C ARG A 20 -19.68 6.95 3.88
N HIS A 21 -19.48 5.82 3.21
CA HIS A 21 -20.57 5.05 2.60
C HIS A 21 -21.11 3.93 3.49
N GLY A 22 -20.75 3.93 4.79
CA GLY A 22 -21.39 3.08 5.79
C GLY A 22 -20.98 1.61 5.77
N LEU A 23 -19.78 1.27 5.27
CA LEU A 23 -19.31 -0.12 5.38
C LEU A 23 -19.20 -0.51 6.87
N PRO A 24 -19.69 -1.70 7.26
CA PRO A 24 -19.57 -2.18 8.64
C PRO A 24 -18.12 -2.21 9.14
N THR A 25 -17.90 -2.09 10.46
CA THR A 25 -16.57 -2.23 11.07
C THR A 25 -16.02 -3.65 10.91
N LYS A 26 -16.92 -4.64 10.92
CA LYS A 26 -16.66 -6.05 10.61
C LYS A 26 -17.73 -6.57 9.66
N LEU A 27 -17.33 -7.38 8.69
CA LEU A 27 -18.22 -8.05 7.75
C LEU A 27 -17.73 -9.47 7.44
N THR A 28 -18.61 -10.32 6.94
CA THR A 28 -18.26 -11.67 6.49
C THR A 28 -17.73 -11.66 5.05
N GLU A 29 -17.08 -12.74 4.63
CA GLU A 29 -16.66 -12.91 3.23
C GLU A 29 -17.87 -12.86 2.28
N ALA A 30 -19.01 -13.46 2.69
CA ALA A 30 -20.25 -13.46 1.92
C ALA A 30 -20.80 -12.05 1.71
N GLN A 31 -20.85 -11.24 2.77
CA GLN A 31 -21.31 -9.83 2.67
C GLN A 31 -20.40 -8.99 1.76
N LEU A 32 -19.08 -9.22 1.81
CA LEU A 32 -18.16 -8.55 0.90
C LEU A 32 -18.37 -9.04 -0.54
N GLY A 33 -18.56 -10.35 -0.74
CA GLY A 33 -18.86 -10.95 -2.04
C GLY A 33 -20.14 -10.41 -2.67
N GLU A 34 -21.19 -10.12 -1.88
CA GLU A 34 -22.40 -9.45 -2.36
C GLU A 34 -22.12 -8.04 -2.87
N ILE A 35 -21.29 -7.27 -2.15
CA ILE A 35 -20.87 -5.92 -2.60
C ILE A 35 -20.00 -6.01 -3.86
N GLU A 36 -19.18 -7.06 -4.00
CA GLU A 36 -18.35 -7.26 -5.19
C GLU A 36 -19.20 -7.67 -6.40
N GLY A 37 -20.17 -8.58 -6.22
CA GLY A 37 -21.04 -9.11 -7.27
C GLY A 37 -22.19 -8.17 -7.66
N SER A 38 -22.69 -7.36 -6.74
CA SER A 38 -23.72 -6.35 -6.96
C SER A 38 -23.26 -5.00 -6.38
N PRO A 39 -22.31 -4.32 -7.06
CA PRO A 39 -21.70 -3.12 -6.52
C PRO A 39 -22.71 -1.98 -6.41
N PRO A 40 -22.78 -1.30 -5.25
CA PRO A 40 -23.68 -0.17 -5.06
C PRO A 40 -23.30 1.00 -5.99
N PRO A 41 -24.24 1.90 -6.33
CA PRO A 41 -24.02 2.98 -7.30
C PRO A 41 -22.79 3.85 -6.99
N TRP A 42 -22.52 4.13 -5.71
CA TRP A 42 -21.35 4.93 -5.32
C TRP A 42 -20.02 4.23 -5.62
N LEU A 43 -19.96 2.90 -5.54
CA LEU A 43 -18.76 2.12 -5.84
C LEU A 43 -18.54 2.04 -7.35
N VAL A 44 -19.61 1.87 -8.12
CA VAL A 44 -19.58 1.96 -9.59
C VAL A 44 -19.06 3.33 -10.03
N GLN A 45 -19.63 4.41 -9.50
CA GLN A 45 -19.19 5.77 -9.79
C GLN A 45 -17.73 6.01 -9.39
N SER A 46 -17.33 5.54 -8.19
CA SER A 46 -15.94 5.67 -7.72
C SER A 46 -14.94 4.97 -8.64
N ARG A 47 -15.31 3.81 -9.18
CA ARG A 47 -14.50 3.08 -10.17
C ARG A 47 -14.44 3.83 -11.50
N ALA A 48 -15.58 4.35 -11.98
CA ALA A 48 -15.65 5.14 -13.21
C ALA A 48 -14.82 6.44 -13.14
N ASN A 49 -14.83 7.12 -11.99
CA ASN A 49 -14.08 8.38 -11.79
C ASN A 49 -12.57 8.18 -11.67
N ARG A 50 -12.08 6.94 -11.67
CA ARG A 50 -10.67 6.64 -11.44
C ARG A 50 -9.87 6.96 -12.70
N THR A 51 -9.20 8.11 -12.71
CA THR A 51 -8.31 8.50 -13.80
C THR A 51 -6.94 7.85 -13.59
N GLY A 52 -6.62 6.87 -14.44
CA GLY A 52 -5.33 6.17 -14.46
C GLY A 52 -5.31 4.81 -13.74
N LYS A 53 -4.22 4.07 -13.94
CA LYS A 53 -4.04 2.69 -13.44
C LYS A 53 -3.56 2.60 -11.99
N LYS A 54 -3.41 3.73 -11.28
CA LYS A 54 -2.86 3.74 -9.91
C LYS A 54 -3.86 3.13 -8.94
N LEU A 55 -3.44 2.07 -8.26
CA LEU A 55 -4.20 1.45 -7.19
C LEU A 55 -4.23 2.38 -5.97
N VAL A 56 -5.32 2.31 -5.19
CA VAL A 56 -5.41 3.03 -3.91
C VAL A 56 -4.47 2.42 -2.88
N TRP A 57 -4.24 1.11 -2.99
CA TRP A 57 -3.37 0.33 -2.15
C TRP A 57 -2.28 -0.33 -2.99
N VAL A 58 -1.05 -0.34 -2.48
CA VAL A 58 0.09 -1.07 -3.05
C VAL A 58 0.60 -2.06 -2.01
N ASP A 59 1.17 -3.15 -2.48
CA ASP A 59 1.89 -4.09 -1.62
C ASP A 59 3.32 -3.58 -1.43
N LEU A 60 3.68 -3.33 -0.17
CA LEU A 60 5.08 -3.21 0.24
C LEU A 60 5.53 -4.61 0.63
N VAL A 61 6.61 -5.10 0.01
CA VAL A 61 7.16 -6.43 0.28
C VAL A 61 8.64 -6.26 0.61
N CYS A 62 9.02 -6.68 1.82
CA CYS A 62 10.38 -6.54 2.31
C CYS A 62 11.33 -7.34 1.41
N ASN A 63 12.32 -6.66 0.83
CA ASN A 63 13.30 -7.29 -0.05
C ASN A 63 14.22 -8.31 0.66
N VAL A 64 14.23 -8.33 2.00
CA VAL A 64 15.08 -9.24 2.79
C VAL A 64 14.30 -10.48 3.23
N CYS A 65 13.17 -10.31 3.92
CA CYS A 65 12.44 -11.42 4.54
C CYS A 65 11.08 -11.74 3.90
N GLY A 66 10.64 -10.97 2.90
CA GLY A 66 9.36 -11.17 2.22
C GLY A 66 8.12 -10.78 3.03
N PHE A 67 8.27 -10.24 4.26
CA PHE A 67 7.16 -9.66 5.01
C PHE A 67 6.43 -8.62 4.14
N ALA A 68 5.10 -8.65 4.14
CA ALA A 68 4.31 -7.80 3.25
C ALA A 68 3.20 -7.05 4.00
N GLU A 69 2.94 -5.81 3.58
CA GLU A 69 1.77 -5.06 4.00
C GLU A 69 1.15 -4.27 2.85
N LYS A 70 -0.17 -4.02 2.94
CA LYS A 70 -0.85 -3.09 2.04
C LYS A 70 -0.78 -1.67 2.58
N ALA A 71 -0.20 -0.76 1.81
CA ALA A 71 -0.07 0.64 2.14
C ALA A 71 -0.70 1.55 1.08
N ARG A 72 -1.06 2.77 1.47
CA ARG A 72 -1.51 3.79 0.52
C ARG A 72 -0.30 4.61 0.05
N PRO A 73 0.07 4.57 -1.24
CA PRO A 73 1.18 5.35 -1.74
C PRO A 73 0.93 6.84 -1.53
N LYS A 74 1.93 7.57 -1.05
CA LYS A 74 1.83 9.01 -0.82
C LYS A 74 2.46 9.75 -1.99
N LYS A 75 2.00 10.99 -2.24
CA LYS A 75 2.53 11.83 -3.31
C LYS A 75 4.05 12.09 -3.17
N TRP A 76 4.54 12.12 -1.93
CA TRP A 76 5.95 12.37 -1.62
C TRP A 76 6.84 11.13 -1.73
N TRP A 77 6.28 9.92 -1.90
CA TRP A 77 7.09 8.72 -2.04
C TRP A 77 7.96 8.80 -3.29
N PRO A 78 9.29 8.63 -3.18
CA PRO A 78 10.15 8.53 -4.34
C PRO A 78 9.99 7.16 -5.02
N THR A 79 10.74 6.95 -6.10
CA THR A 79 10.94 5.61 -6.64
C THR A 79 11.98 4.91 -5.76
N PHE A 80 11.54 3.92 -4.99
CA PHE A 80 12.44 3.16 -4.11
C PHE A 80 13.30 2.20 -4.91
N THR A 81 14.58 2.12 -4.57
CA THR A 81 15.48 1.05 -5.04
C THR A 81 15.16 -0.25 -4.31
N TYR A 82 14.96 -0.17 -2.99
CA TYR A 82 14.54 -1.27 -2.14
C TYR A 82 13.55 -0.77 -1.09
N VAL A 83 12.78 -1.70 -0.54
CA VAL A 83 11.98 -1.49 0.67
C VAL A 83 12.26 -2.63 1.65
N SER A 84 12.39 -2.33 2.93
CA SER A 84 12.54 -3.33 3.98
C SER A 84 11.55 -3.09 5.11
N CYS A 85 11.26 -4.13 5.90
CA CYS A 85 10.54 -3.92 7.15
C CYS A 85 11.47 -3.28 8.20
N ASP A 86 10.88 -2.74 9.26
CA ASP A 86 11.56 -2.13 10.42
C ASP A 86 12.50 -3.06 11.19
N SER A 87 12.50 -4.35 10.88
CA SER A 87 13.36 -5.36 11.50
C SER A 87 14.68 -5.56 10.75
N HIS A 88 14.88 -4.88 9.62
CA HIS A 88 16.07 -4.94 8.79
C HIS A 88 16.71 -3.58 8.59
N GLN A 89 18.04 -3.58 8.51
CA GLN A 89 18.83 -2.37 8.33
C GLN A 89 19.36 -2.28 6.91
N HIS A 90 19.87 -1.11 6.54
CA HIS A 90 20.48 -0.86 5.22
C HIS A 90 21.56 -1.89 4.84
N SER A 91 22.25 -2.48 5.82
CA SER A 91 23.31 -3.48 5.66
C SER A 91 22.81 -4.87 5.27
N ASP A 92 21.52 -5.16 5.51
CA ASP A 92 20.90 -6.44 5.14
C ASP A 92 20.50 -6.46 3.65
N LEU A 93 20.53 -5.30 3.00
CA LEU A 93 20.24 -5.13 1.59
C LEU A 93 21.55 -5.15 0.77
N PRO A 94 21.46 -5.44 -0.54
CA PRO A 94 22.60 -5.30 -1.44
C PRO A 94 23.26 -3.91 -1.28
N ARG A 95 24.59 -3.86 -1.26
CA ARG A 95 25.31 -2.58 -1.16
C ARG A 95 25.01 -1.71 -2.39
N PRO A 96 24.93 -0.37 -2.23
CA PRO A 96 24.84 0.53 -3.37
C PRO A 96 25.99 0.31 -4.35
N LEU A 97 25.73 0.62 -5.62
CA LEU A 97 26.79 0.63 -6.64
C LEU A 97 27.91 1.60 -6.23
N ARG A 98 29.14 1.32 -6.67
CA ARG A 98 30.27 2.24 -6.43
C ARG A 98 29.93 3.62 -7.00
N GLY A 99 30.15 4.65 -6.20
CA GLY A 99 29.80 6.02 -6.57
C GLY A 99 28.36 6.41 -6.24
N ASN A 100 27.56 5.52 -5.65
CA ASN A 100 26.23 5.86 -5.13
C ASN A 100 26.24 5.88 -3.59
N HIS A 101 25.40 6.72 -2.99
CA HIS A 101 25.00 6.64 -1.59
C HIS A 101 23.57 6.10 -1.47
N ARG A 102 23.21 5.65 -0.26
CA ARG A 102 21.86 5.19 0.07
C ARG A 102 21.21 6.15 1.05
N GLU A 103 20.01 6.59 0.71
CA GLU A 103 19.16 7.40 1.55
C GLU A 103 18.04 6.57 2.17
N GLU A 104 17.76 6.85 3.44
CA GLU A 104 16.67 6.23 4.21
C GLU A 104 15.40 7.10 4.14
N ILE A 105 14.29 6.48 3.76
CA ILE A 105 12.97 7.12 3.67
C ILE A 105 12.02 6.46 4.67
N LEU A 106 11.79 7.14 5.79
CA LEU A 106 10.91 6.68 6.86
C LEU A 106 9.44 7.02 6.60
N GLY A 107 8.54 6.37 7.35
CA GLY A 107 7.10 6.67 7.30
C GLY A 107 6.40 6.14 6.05
N ILE A 108 6.98 5.15 5.39
CA ILE A 108 6.31 4.40 4.33
C ILE A 108 5.58 3.21 4.96
N GLY A 109 4.28 3.08 4.71
CA GLY A 109 3.48 2.03 5.37
C GLY A 109 3.42 2.18 6.89
N SER A 110 3.23 1.07 7.60
CA SER A 110 3.19 1.02 9.07
C SER A 110 4.50 0.50 9.68
N ARG A 111 5.20 -0.38 8.95
CA ARG A 111 6.41 -1.06 9.43
C ARG A 111 7.49 -1.15 8.37
N PHE A 112 7.53 -0.20 7.44
CA PHE A 112 8.44 -0.22 6.32
C PHE A 112 9.34 1.01 6.26
N VAL A 113 10.52 0.78 5.69
CA VAL A 113 11.54 1.77 5.37
C VAL A 113 11.83 1.67 3.88
N GLY A 114 11.85 2.82 3.21
CA GLY A 114 12.24 2.93 1.81
C GLY A 114 13.72 3.25 1.69
N TRP A 115 14.37 2.68 0.70
CA TRP A 115 15.79 2.92 0.41
C TRP A 115 15.94 3.43 -1.02
N VAL A 116 16.66 4.53 -1.17
CA VAL A 116 16.94 5.14 -2.47
C VAL A 116 18.46 5.17 -2.66
N ASP A 117 18.95 4.47 -3.66
CA ASP A 117 20.35 4.56 -4.08
C ASP A 117 20.47 5.67 -5.14
N ALA A 118 21.25 6.70 -4.85
CA ALA A 118 21.48 7.85 -5.72
C ALA A 118 22.98 8.07 -5.95
N PRO A 119 23.41 8.63 -7.09
CA PRO A 119 24.81 9.01 -7.30
C PRO A 119 25.31 9.99 -6.22
N LEU A 120 26.57 9.86 -5.84
CA LEU A 120 27.28 10.89 -5.07
C LEU A 120 27.42 12.13 -5.96
N ASP A 121 26.86 13.25 -5.51
CA ASP A 121 27.05 14.56 -6.14
C ASP A 121 28.52 15.05 -6.05
#